data_AF-A0A4U0VEC3-F1
#
_entry.id   AF-A0A4U0VEC3-F1
#
_cell.length_a   1.000
_cell.length_b   1.000
_cell.length_c   1.000
_cell.angle_alpha   90.00
_cell.angle_beta   90.00
_cell.angle_gamma   90.00
#
_symmetry.space_group_name_H-M   'P 1'
#
loop_
_entity.id
_entity.type
_entity.pdbx_description
1 polymer ?
#
loop_
_entity_poly.entity_id
_entity_poly.type
_entity_poly.pdbx_seq_one_letter_code
_entity_poly.pdbx_strand_id
1 'polypeptide(L)'
;MAMTTLLLRRSTTRIYHTFKPTATPTYTAMSRSQSTFNSYLVTPAELDAALKHNAPSKLSTAPRTVPICGSWFLPNDPQKRNGYQVFKQGHIPHARFFDIDKVADTSSPYPHMLPSPEVFREAMSKLGVKRDDTVVVYDTAELGIFSAPRVAWTLKVFGHEAVHVLNNFRVWVEEGFATEEGDQEEVERTEYPLPELDGSKVVAFEEMKDLV
;
A
#
# COMPACT_ATOMS: atom_id res chain seq x y z
N MET A 1 -30.01 -19.42 75.19
CA MET A 1 -29.83 -19.65 73.73
C MET A 1 -28.48 -19.07 73.30
N ALA A 2 -27.69 -19.87 72.57
CA ALA A 2 -26.42 -19.58 71.87
C ALA A 2 -25.21 -19.16 72.74
N MET A 3 -24.29 -20.08 73.08
CA MET A 3 -23.08 -20.54 72.34
C MET A 3 -22.03 -19.45 72.04
N THR A 4 -20.94 -19.51 72.83
CA THR A 4 -19.50 -19.56 72.47
C THR A 4 -19.10 -19.10 71.05
N THR A 5 -18.07 -18.24 70.92
CA THR A 5 -16.76 -18.59 70.29
C THR A 5 -15.79 -17.40 70.20
N LEU A 6 -14.57 -17.70 70.63
CA LEU A 6 -13.26 -17.08 70.46
C LEU A 6 -13.01 -16.40 69.10
N LEU A 7 -12.45 -15.19 69.06
CA LEU A 7 -11.75 -14.69 67.87
C LEU A 7 -10.34 -14.21 68.19
N LEU A 8 -9.43 -14.86 67.48
CA LEU A 8 -7.99 -14.88 67.55
C LEU A 8 -7.38 -13.66 66.85
N ARG A 9 -6.31 -13.10 67.42
CA ARG A 9 -5.41 -12.12 66.77
C ARG A 9 -4.98 -12.61 65.38
N ARG A 10 -4.96 -11.72 64.38
CA ARG A 10 -4.03 -11.83 63.24
C ARG A 10 -3.47 -10.46 62.87
N SER A 11 -2.17 -10.31 63.13
CA SER A 11 -1.31 -9.23 62.64
C SER A 11 -1.26 -9.26 61.11
N THR A 12 -1.51 -8.13 60.47
CA THR A 12 -1.35 -7.99 59.01
C THR A 12 0.09 -7.56 58.71
N THR A 13 0.96 -8.52 58.39
CA THR A 13 2.30 -8.24 57.86
C THR A 13 2.16 -7.79 56.40
N ARG A 14 2.57 -6.55 56.11
CA ARG A 14 2.59 -5.98 54.76
C ARG A 14 3.76 -6.59 53.98
N ILE A 15 3.45 -7.51 53.06
CA ILE A 15 4.44 -8.10 52.15
C ILE A 15 4.69 -7.10 51.01
N TYR A 16 5.92 -6.59 50.91
CA TYR A 16 6.36 -5.85 49.73
C TYR A 16 6.76 -6.85 48.64
N HIS A 17 5.93 -6.99 47.60
CA HIS A 17 6.36 -7.64 46.36
C HIS A 17 7.12 -6.62 45.51
N THR A 18 8.44 -6.78 45.43
CA THR A 18 9.26 -6.11 44.40
C THR A 18 8.92 -6.71 43.04
N PHE A 19 8.16 -5.97 42.23
CA PHE A 19 7.93 -6.31 40.83
C PHE A 19 9.22 -6.00 40.05
N LYS A 20 9.88 -7.04 39.52
CA LYS A 20 10.97 -6.85 38.55
C LYS A 20 10.34 -6.41 37.23
N PRO A 21 10.76 -5.29 36.61
CA PRO A 21 10.32 -4.95 35.28
C PRO A 21 10.90 -5.98 34.29
N THR A 22 10.02 -6.75 33.67
CA THR A 22 10.35 -7.63 32.54
C THR A 22 10.77 -6.74 31.38
N ALA A 23 11.99 -6.94 30.86
CA ALA A 23 12.49 -6.21 29.71
C ALA A 23 11.54 -6.39 28.52
N THR A 24 10.99 -5.28 28.04
CA THR A 24 10.24 -5.22 26.79
C THR A 24 11.21 -5.51 25.65
N PRO A 25 10.91 -6.43 24.72
CA PRO A 25 11.75 -6.60 23.54
C PRO A 25 11.59 -5.32 22.69
N THR A 26 12.63 -4.50 22.68
CA THR A 26 12.79 -3.44 21.69
C THR A 26 12.91 -4.10 20.33
N TYR A 27 11.85 -4.01 19.52
CA TYR A 27 11.95 -4.28 18.09
C TYR A 27 12.81 -3.18 17.48
N THR A 28 14.10 -3.46 17.35
CA THR A 28 15.00 -2.68 16.51
C THR A 28 14.54 -2.85 15.06
N ALA A 29 13.73 -1.91 14.57
CA ALA A 29 13.46 -1.78 13.14
C ALA A 29 14.76 -1.32 12.46
N MET A 30 15.56 -2.29 12.03
CA MET A 30 16.64 -2.08 11.08
C MET A 30 16.45 -3.05 9.92
N SER A 31 15.56 -2.67 9.02
CA SER A 31 15.75 -2.93 7.60
C SER A 31 15.49 -1.61 6.91
N ARG A 32 16.55 -0.83 6.67
CA ARG A 32 16.45 0.22 5.65
C ARG A 32 16.20 -0.55 4.36
N SER A 33 14.98 -0.45 3.82
CA SER A 33 14.77 -0.68 2.41
C SER A 33 15.79 0.19 1.68
N GLN A 34 16.83 -0.43 1.11
CA GLN A 34 17.65 0.24 0.11
C GLN A 34 16.70 0.40 -1.07
N SER A 35 16.15 1.60 -1.25
CA SER A 35 15.23 1.83 -2.36
C SER A 35 15.99 1.55 -3.66
N THR A 36 15.42 0.67 -4.49
CA THR A 36 15.97 0.32 -5.80
C THR A 36 16.19 1.56 -6.67
N PHE A 37 15.43 2.63 -6.42
CA PHE A 37 15.46 3.88 -7.14
C PHE A 37 15.85 5.06 -6.24
N ASN A 38 16.56 6.03 -6.80
CA ASN A 38 16.99 7.24 -6.08
C ASN A 38 16.02 8.43 -6.23
N SER A 39 14.99 8.29 -7.07
CA SER A 39 14.04 9.36 -7.42
C SER A 39 12.61 8.86 -7.28
N TYR A 40 11.68 9.79 -7.00
CA TYR A 40 10.24 9.47 -7.00
C TYR A 40 9.71 9.16 -8.40
N LEU A 41 10.25 9.82 -9.43
CA LEU A 41 9.99 9.49 -10.83
C LEU A 41 11.06 8.53 -11.32
N VAL A 42 10.62 7.44 -11.94
CA VAL A 42 11.48 6.36 -12.46
C VAL A 42 11.33 6.31 -13.96
N THR A 43 12.45 6.14 -14.67
CA THR A 43 12.46 5.97 -16.13
C THR A 43 12.09 4.54 -16.55
N PRO A 44 11.62 4.31 -17.79
CA PRO A 44 11.38 2.97 -18.30
C PRO A 44 12.59 2.04 -18.19
N ALA A 45 13.78 2.52 -18.56
CA ALA A 45 15.01 1.73 -18.47
C ALA A 45 15.37 1.32 -17.03
N GLU A 46 15.18 2.20 -16.04
CA GLU A 46 15.40 1.88 -14.63
C GLU A 46 14.41 0.82 -14.14
N LEU A 47 13.12 0.96 -14.48
CA LEU A 47 12.10 -0.02 -14.10
C LEU A 47 12.37 -1.38 -14.76
N ASP A 48 12.68 -1.41 -16.05
CA ASP A 48 12.99 -2.64 -16.78
C ASP A 48 14.19 -3.38 -16.17
N ALA A 49 15.26 -2.64 -15.83
CA ALA A 49 16.40 -3.20 -15.12
C ALA A 49 16.00 -3.78 -13.75
N ALA A 50 15.19 -3.05 -12.97
CA ALA A 50 14.72 -3.51 -11.67
C ALA A 50 13.85 -4.77 -11.75
N LEU A 51 12.96 -4.88 -12.75
CA LEU A 51 12.11 -6.05 -12.94
C LEU A 51 12.93 -7.31 -13.28
N LYS A 52 14.02 -7.17 -14.05
CA LYS A 52 14.95 -8.26 -14.38
C LYS A 52 15.72 -8.79 -13.16
N HIS A 53 15.84 -7.98 -12.10
CA HIS A 53 16.49 -8.37 -10.86
C HIS A 53 15.55 -9.04 -9.84
N ASN A 54 14.23 -9.09 -10.11
CA ASN A 54 13.31 -9.83 -9.27
C ASN A 54 13.70 -11.30 -9.21
N ALA A 55 13.70 -11.88 -8.01
CA ALA A 55 14.03 -13.29 -7.84
C ALA A 55 13.01 -14.17 -8.62
N PRO A 56 13.47 -15.17 -9.39
CA PRO A 56 12.58 -16.01 -10.20
C PRO A 56 11.74 -16.98 -9.35
N SER A 57 12.12 -17.19 -8.08
CA SER A 57 11.43 -18.12 -7.18
C SER A 57 10.33 -17.41 -6.39
N LYS A 58 9.13 -18.01 -6.40
CA LYS A 58 7.99 -17.60 -5.57
C LYS A 58 8.26 -17.73 -4.06
N LEU A 59 9.25 -18.54 -3.66
CA LEU A 59 9.65 -18.73 -2.26
C LEU A 59 10.62 -17.64 -1.76
N SER A 60 11.07 -16.73 -2.63
CA SER A 60 11.99 -15.68 -2.24
C SER A 60 11.34 -14.69 -1.25
N THR A 61 12.07 -14.35 -0.20
CA THR A 61 11.71 -13.31 0.76
C THR A 61 12.40 -11.98 0.47
N ALA A 62 13.20 -11.89 -0.59
CA ALA A 62 13.84 -10.64 -0.97
C ALA A 62 12.79 -9.60 -1.42
N PRO A 63 13.01 -8.30 -1.12
CA PRO A 63 12.22 -7.23 -1.70
C PRO A 63 12.20 -7.32 -3.23
N ARG A 64 11.03 -7.11 -3.83
CA ARG A 64 10.82 -7.12 -5.27
C ARG A 64 10.27 -5.80 -5.76
N THR A 65 10.45 -5.53 -7.04
CA THR A 65 9.80 -4.42 -7.74
C THR A 65 8.47 -4.88 -8.31
N VAL A 66 7.37 -4.21 -7.95
CA VAL A 66 6.01 -4.53 -8.40
C VAL A 66 5.46 -3.36 -9.22
N PRO A 67 5.23 -3.54 -10.53
CA PRO A 67 4.55 -2.53 -11.33
C PRO A 67 3.05 -2.54 -11.01
N ILE A 68 2.49 -1.36 -10.78
CA ILE A 68 1.04 -1.19 -10.52
C ILE A 68 0.44 -0.26 -11.56
N CYS A 69 -0.50 -0.77 -12.34
CA CYS A 69 -1.31 0.04 -13.24
C CYS A 69 -2.43 0.70 -12.43
N GLY A 70 -2.37 2.02 -12.31
CA GLY A 70 -3.38 2.85 -11.64
C GLY A 70 -4.32 3.53 -12.62
N SER A 71 -4.46 3.00 -13.84
CA SER A 71 -5.19 3.65 -14.93
C SER A 71 -6.66 3.84 -14.60
N TRP A 72 -7.13 5.07 -14.73
CA TRP A 72 -8.52 5.46 -14.52
C TRP A 72 -8.92 6.54 -15.53
N PHE A 73 -10.20 6.53 -15.93
CA PHE A 73 -10.74 7.45 -16.93
C PHE A 73 -11.96 8.17 -16.36
N LEU A 74 -12.12 9.44 -16.73
CA LEU A 74 -13.29 10.23 -16.32
C LEU A 74 -14.59 9.57 -16.81
N PRO A 75 -15.70 9.67 -16.05
CA PRO A 75 -17.00 9.14 -16.49
C PRO A 75 -17.50 9.72 -17.82
N ASN A 76 -17.04 10.92 -18.19
CA ASN A 76 -17.36 11.59 -19.44
C ASN A 76 -16.31 11.38 -20.55
N ASP A 77 -15.42 10.39 -20.40
CA ASP A 77 -14.47 10.02 -21.45
C ASP A 77 -15.24 9.74 -22.77
N PRO A 78 -14.93 10.45 -23.87
CA PRO A 78 -15.70 10.34 -25.12
C PRO A 78 -15.66 8.92 -25.70
N GLN A 79 -14.56 8.20 -25.43
CA GLN A 79 -14.33 6.84 -25.88
C GLN A 79 -14.90 5.80 -24.90
N LYS A 80 -15.46 6.23 -23.75
CA LYS A 80 -15.98 5.39 -22.67
C LYS A 80 -14.97 4.34 -22.22
N ARG A 81 -13.70 4.71 -22.16
CA ARG A 81 -12.61 3.82 -21.77
C ARG A 81 -12.75 3.40 -20.31
N ASN A 82 -12.28 2.18 -20.02
CA ASN A 82 -12.25 1.62 -18.68
C ASN A 82 -10.80 1.21 -18.36
N GLY A 83 -10.32 1.57 -17.17
CA GLY A 83 -8.93 1.34 -16.75
C GLY A 83 -8.48 -0.11 -16.88
N TYR A 84 -9.30 -1.05 -16.40
CA TYR A 84 -8.98 -2.47 -16.48
C TYR A 84 -9.02 -2.99 -17.91
N GLN A 85 -9.97 -2.53 -18.73
CA GLN A 85 -10.02 -2.94 -20.14
C GLN A 85 -8.82 -2.44 -20.94
N VAL A 86 -8.30 -1.24 -20.63
CA VAL A 86 -7.07 -0.74 -21.27
C VAL A 86 -5.86 -1.51 -20.75
N PHE A 87 -5.79 -1.80 -19.45
CA PHE A 87 -4.75 -2.67 -18.89
C PHE A 87 -4.69 -4.02 -19.64
N LYS A 88 -5.83 -4.64 -19.93
CA LYS A 88 -5.89 -5.90 -20.69
C LYS A 88 -5.38 -5.82 -22.12
N GLN A 89 -5.39 -4.63 -22.73
CA GLN A 89 -4.89 -4.42 -24.09
C GLN A 89 -3.37 -4.27 -24.15
N GLY A 90 -2.74 -3.96 -23.02
CA GLY A 90 -1.29 -3.78 -22.95
C GLY A 90 -0.86 -3.28 -21.58
N HIS A 91 -0.02 -4.05 -20.89
CA HIS A 91 0.52 -3.70 -19.59
C HIS A 91 1.98 -4.12 -19.44
N ILE A 92 2.66 -3.57 -18.42
CA ILE A 92 4.02 -3.98 -18.06
C ILE A 92 3.97 -5.43 -17.55
N PRO A 93 4.94 -6.29 -17.89
CA PRO A 93 4.97 -7.66 -17.42
C PRO A 93 4.85 -7.80 -15.91
N HIS A 94 4.03 -8.75 -15.46
CA HIS A 94 3.74 -8.98 -14.04
C HIS A 94 3.11 -7.78 -13.31
N ALA A 95 2.53 -6.82 -14.04
CA ALA A 95 1.84 -5.71 -13.40
C ALA A 95 0.57 -6.16 -12.68
N ARG A 96 0.17 -5.37 -11.69
CA ARG A 96 -1.09 -5.54 -10.95
C ARG A 96 -1.99 -4.34 -11.23
N PHE A 97 -3.30 -4.57 -11.34
CA PHE A 97 -4.25 -3.49 -11.58
C PHE A 97 -4.81 -2.94 -10.26
N PHE A 98 -4.56 -1.67 -9.97
CA PHE A 98 -5.10 -0.98 -8.81
C PHE A 98 -6.38 -0.23 -9.20
N ASP A 99 -7.51 -0.74 -8.76
CA ASP A 99 -8.83 -0.19 -9.05
C ASP A 99 -9.16 0.97 -8.10
N ILE A 100 -8.94 2.21 -8.55
CA ILE A 100 -9.17 3.43 -7.75
C ILE A 100 -10.60 3.55 -7.25
N ASP A 101 -11.59 3.03 -8.00
CA ASP A 101 -13.00 3.08 -7.61
C ASP A 101 -13.30 2.09 -6.49
N LYS A 102 -12.57 0.97 -6.41
CA LYS A 102 -12.73 -0.04 -5.36
C LYS A 102 -11.85 0.22 -4.14
N VAL A 103 -10.66 0.79 -4.33
CA VAL A 103 -9.74 1.12 -3.24
C VAL A 103 -9.99 2.56 -2.78
N ALA A 104 -11.23 2.79 -2.35
CA ALA A 104 -11.76 4.07 -1.91
C ALA A 104 -12.75 3.86 -0.75
N ASP A 105 -13.10 4.95 -0.06
CA ASP A 105 -14.28 4.93 0.80
C ASP A 105 -15.55 5.05 -0.05
N THR A 106 -16.13 3.88 -0.36
CA THR A 106 -17.35 3.77 -1.16
C THR A 106 -18.62 4.09 -0.37
N SER A 107 -18.53 4.35 0.93
CA SER A 107 -19.66 4.80 1.75
C SER A 107 -19.84 6.31 1.68
N SER A 108 -18.80 7.04 1.27
CA SER A 108 -18.86 8.48 1.09
C SER A 108 -19.75 8.88 -0.09
N PRO A 109 -20.53 9.97 0.02
CA PRO A 109 -21.21 10.56 -1.13
C PRO A 109 -20.24 11.26 -2.10
N TYR A 110 -18.96 11.42 -1.73
CA TYR A 110 -17.95 12.08 -2.53
C TYR A 110 -17.06 11.06 -3.27
N PRO A 111 -16.65 11.33 -4.52
CA PRO A 111 -15.86 10.39 -5.30
C PRO A 111 -14.42 10.31 -4.80
N HIS A 112 -13.80 9.13 -4.98
CA HIS A 112 -12.37 8.88 -4.73
C HIS A 112 -11.87 9.32 -3.36
N MET A 113 -12.71 9.23 -2.33
CA MET A 113 -12.29 9.40 -0.95
C MET A 113 -11.28 8.31 -0.56
N LEU A 114 -10.34 8.64 0.31
CA LEU A 114 -9.38 7.67 0.81
C LEU A 114 -10.11 6.47 1.44
N PRO A 115 -9.67 5.22 1.18
CA PRO A 115 -10.27 4.04 1.80
C PRO A 115 -10.02 4.01 3.32
N SER A 116 -10.71 3.12 4.03
CA SER A 116 -10.29 2.78 5.39
C SER A 116 -8.96 1.98 5.38
N PRO A 117 -8.20 1.96 6.50
CA PRO A 117 -7.02 1.10 6.63
C PRO A 117 -7.28 -0.37 6.29
N GLU A 118 -8.45 -0.89 6.65
CA GLU A 118 -8.84 -2.28 6.38
C GLU A 118 -9.06 -2.54 4.90
N VAL A 119 -9.72 -1.61 4.20
CA VAL A 119 -9.96 -1.67 2.75
C VAL A 119 -8.64 -1.58 1.99
N PHE A 120 -7.76 -0.66 2.38
CA PHE A 120 -6.43 -0.55 1.78
C PHE A 120 -5.61 -1.82 1.99
N ARG A 121 -5.53 -2.32 3.25
CA ARG A 121 -4.82 -3.57 3.58
C ARG A 121 -5.35 -4.73 2.73
N GLU A 122 -6.66 -4.87 2.64
CA GLU A 122 -7.32 -5.92 1.87
C GLU A 122 -6.96 -5.84 0.37
N ALA A 123 -6.93 -4.63 -0.19
CA ALA A 123 -6.55 -4.40 -1.57
C ALA A 123 -5.08 -4.79 -1.82
N MET A 124 -4.15 -4.30 -0.98
CA MET A 124 -2.72 -4.62 -1.11
C MET A 124 -2.45 -6.12 -0.96
N SER A 125 -3.13 -6.77 -0.01
CA SER A 125 -3.08 -8.23 0.15
C SER A 125 -3.54 -8.97 -1.09
N LYS A 126 -4.65 -8.55 -1.73
CA LYS A 126 -5.19 -9.16 -2.96
C LYS A 126 -4.30 -8.93 -4.18
N LEU A 127 -3.67 -7.77 -4.27
CA LEU A 127 -2.64 -7.48 -5.29
C LEU A 127 -1.34 -8.25 -5.02
N GLY A 128 -1.30 -9.01 -3.92
CA GLY A 128 -0.15 -9.80 -3.52
C GLY A 128 1.06 -8.92 -3.22
N VAL A 129 0.87 -7.67 -2.76
CA VAL A 129 1.96 -6.74 -2.42
C VAL A 129 2.37 -6.93 -0.96
N LYS A 130 3.67 -6.99 -0.69
CA LYS A 130 4.25 -7.03 0.66
C LYS A 130 4.63 -5.63 1.12
N ARG A 131 4.81 -5.45 2.43
CA ARG A 131 5.13 -4.15 3.02
C ARG A 131 6.48 -3.58 2.58
N ASP A 132 7.42 -4.45 2.26
CA ASP A 132 8.80 -4.15 1.86
C ASP A 132 9.03 -4.20 0.34
N ASP A 133 7.99 -4.48 -0.44
CA ASP A 133 8.07 -4.38 -1.90
C ASP A 133 8.35 -2.93 -2.34
N THR A 134 9.06 -2.77 -3.45
CA THR A 134 9.16 -1.48 -4.15
C THR A 134 8.04 -1.42 -5.18
N VAL A 135 7.15 -0.42 -5.06
CA VAL A 135 6.03 -0.23 -5.98
C VAL A 135 6.35 0.87 -6.98
N VAL A 136 6.16 0.58 -8.27
CA VAL A 136 6.23 1.58 -9.34
C VAL A 136 4.88 1.69 -10.03
N VAL A 137 4.22 2.83 -9.85
CA VAL A 137 2.86 3.06 -10.34
C VAL A 137 2.90 3.74 -11.72
N TYR A 138 2.01 3.34 -12.62
CA TYR A 138 1.92 3.90 -13.97
C TYR A 138 0.47 3.97 -14.48
N ASP A 139 0.24 4.77 -15.52
CA ASP A 139 -1.05 4.92 -16.22
C ASP A 139 -0.98 4.32 -17.63
N THR A 140 -1.93 4.65 -18.51
CA THR A 140 -1.92 4.17 -19.89
C THR A 140 -0.95 4.93 -20.78
N ALA A 141 -0.58 4.33 -21.92
CA ALA A 141 0.31 4.96 -22.89
C ALA A 141 -0.33 6.21 -23.51
N GLU A 142 -1.66 6.23 -23.66
CA GLU A 142 -2.38 7.36 -24.26
C GLU A 142 -2.47 8.55 -23.30
N LEU A 143 -2.65 8.31 -21.99
CA LEU A 143 -2.76 9.37 -20.99
C LEU A 143 -1.40 9.86 -20.50
N GLY A 144 -0.37 9.00 -20.50
CA GLY A 144 0.94 9.30 -19.94
C GLY A 144 0.91 9.29 -18.41
N ILE A 145 0.58 10.42 -17.79
CA ILE A 145 0.44 10.56 -16.32
C ILE A 145 -0.86 11.30 -16.02
N PHE A 146 -1.75 10.64 -15.29
CA PHE A 146 -3.06 11.16 -14.90
C PHE A 146 -3.47 10.66 -13.50
N SER A 147 -3.75 9.36 -13.36
CA SER A 147 -4.28 8.73 -12.15
C SER A 147 -3.23 8.03 -11.28
N ALA A 148 -2.09 7.62 -11.85
CA ALA A 148 -1.00 6.98 -11.14
C ALA A 148 -0.47 7.80 -9.94
N PRO A 149 -0.33 9.14 -10.02
CA PRO A 149 0.05 9.94 -8.86
C PRO A 149 -0.93 9.81 -7.69
N ARG A 150 -2.23 9.66 -7.94
CA ARG A 150 -3.24 9.44 -6.89
C ARG A 150 -3.02 8.12 -6.18
N VAL A 151 -2.78 7.05 -6.93
CA VAL A 151 -2.47 5.72 -6.37
C VAL A 151 -1.16 5.80 -5.58
N ALA A 152 -0.08 6.31 -6.17
CA ALA A 152 1.22 6.43 -5.50
C ALA A 152 1.13 7.26 -4.19
N TRP A 153 0.40 8.38 -4.21
CA TRP A 153 0.12 9.15 -3.00
C TRP A 153 -0.69 8.35 -1.98
N THR A 154 -1.70 7.60 -2.40
CA THR A 154 -2.52 6.76 -1.51
C THR A 154 -1.65 5.73 -0.77
N LEU A 155 -0.74 5.05 -1.49
CA LEU A 155 0.22 4.14 -0.87
C LEU A 155 1.10 4.86 0.18
N LYS A 156 1.59 6.06 -0.14
CA LYS A 156 2.41 6.88 0.79
C LYS A 156 1.63 7.35 2.01
N VAL A 157 0.35 7.70 1.87
CA VAL A 157 -0.52 8.09 2.99
C VAL A 157 -0.71 6.93 3.97
N PHE A 158 -0.76 5.70 3.48
CA PHE A 158 -0.76 4.47 4.30
C PHE A 158 0.66 3.97 4.63
N GLY A 159 1.63 4.86 4.50
CA GLY A 159 3.01 4.68 4.94
C GLY A 159 3.85 3.73 4.09
N HIS A 160 3.40 3.24 2.93
CA HIS A 160 4.25 2.39 2.10
C HIS A 160 5.49 3.19 1.65
N GLU A 161 6.69 2.72 1.99
CA GLU A 161 7.90 3.56 1.92
C GLU A 161 8.44 3.68 0.50
N ALA A 162 8.64 2.55 -0.17
CA ALA A 162 9.28 2.46 -1.48
C ALA A 162 8.24 2.60 -2.61
N VAL A 163 7.68 3.79 -2.79
CA VAL A 163 6.68 4.10 -3.83
C VAL A 163 7.23 5.11 -4.83
N HIS A 164 7.11 4.76 -6.11
CA HIS A 164 7.58 5.55 -7.24
C HIS A 164 6.52 5.64 -8.35
N VAL A 165 6.68 6.58 -9.27
CA VAL A 165 5.83 6.74 -10.46
C VAL A 165 6.68 6.61 -11.71
N LEU A 166 6.25 5.77 -12.65
CA LEU A 166 6.89 5.64 -13.95
C LEU A 166 6.69 6.92 -14.78
N ASN A 167 7.76 7.42 -15.40
CA ASN A 167 7.71 8.58 -16.29
C ASN A 167 8.17 8.20 -17.72
N ASN A 168 7.30 7.66 -18.56
CA ASN A 168 5.93 7.19 -18.32
C ASN A 168 5.69 5.93 -19.17
N PHE A 169 4.52 5.31 -19.08
CA PHE A 169 4.22 4.09 -19.83
C PHE A 169 4.15 4.30 -21.35
N ARG A 170 3.88 5.52 -21.82
CA ARG A 170 4.00 5.85 -23.25
C ARG A 170 5.43 5.63 -23.73
N VAL A 171 6.41 6.16 -23.00
CA VAL A 171 7.83 6.00 -23.32
C VAL A 171 8.25 4.53 -23.22
N TRP A 172 7.74 3.79 -22.23
CA TRP A 172 7.96 2.33 -22.14
C TRP A 172 7.59 1.60 -23.45
N VAL A 173 6.41 1.90 -24.00
CA VAL A 173 5.93 1.29 -25.24
C VAL A 173 6.71 1.80 -26.46
N GLU A 174 6.97 3.11 -26.55
CA GLU A 174 7.71 3.73 -27.65
C GLU A 174 9.16 3.24 -27.76
N GLU A 175 9.81 2.96 -26.62
CA GLU A 175 11.17 2.41 -26.54
C GLU A 175 11.22 0.88 -26.74
N GLY A 176 10.05 0.23 -26.92
CA GLY A 176 9.96 -1.19 -27.26
C GLY A 176 10.27 -2.14 -26.10
N PHE A 177 10.06 -1.70 -24.86
CA PHE A 177 10.13 -2.60 -23.71
C PHE A 177 8.99 -3.61 -23.73
N ALA A 178 9.19 -4.75 -23.06
CA ALA A 178 8.23 -5.85 -23.06
C ALA A 178 6.86 -5.42 -22.50
N THR A 179 5.79 -5.95 -23.08
CA THR A 179 4.41 -5.78 -22.62
C THR A 179 3.67 -7.11 -22.64
N GLU A 180 2.67 -7.23 -21.76
CA GLU A 180 1.73 -8.35 -21.69
C GLU A 180 0.32 -7.88 -22.08
N GLU A 181 -0.50 -8.83 -22.53
CA GLU A 181 -1.91 -8.63 -22.87
C GLU A 181 -2.76 -9.65 -22.13
N GLY A 182 -4.05 -9.36 -21.95
CA GLY A 182 -4.99 -10.23 -21.25
C GLY A 182 -5.20 -9.86 -19.79
N ASP A 183 -5.85 -10.75 -19.05
CA ASP A 183 -6.10 -10.55 -17.61
C ASP A 183 -4.80 -10.57 -16.82
N GLN A 184 -4.76 -9.83 -15.71
CA GLN A 184 -3.61 -9.88 -14.80
C GLN A 184 -3.39 -11.31 -14.28
N GLU A 185 -2.13 -11.67 -14.06
CA GLU A 185 -1.80 -12.97 -13.48
C GLU A 185 -2.41 -13.13 -12.08
N GLU A 186 -2.87 -14.35 -11.78
CA GLU A 186 -3.27 -14.69 -10.41
C GLU A 186 -2.05 -14.66 -9.49
N VAL A 187 -2.15 -13.86 -8.43
CA VAL A 187 -1.12 -13.76 -7.40
C VAL A 187 -1.58 -14.38 -6.09
N GLU A 188 -0.60 -14.96 -5.39
CA GLU A 188 -0.81 -15.37 -4.02
C GLU A 188 -1.05 -14.13 -3.15
N ARG A 189 -2.13 -14.23 -2.37
CA ARG A 189 -2.48 -13.20 -1.41
C ARG A 189 -1.36 -13.06 -0.37
N THR A 190 -0.95 -11.84 -0.08
CA THR A 190 0.04 -11.54 0.97
C THR A 190 -0.61 -11.15 2.28
N GLU A 191 0.16 -11.19 3.37
CA GLU A 191 -0.20 -10.60 4.66
C GLU A 191 0.30 -9.15 4.71
N TYR A 192 -0.47 -8.21 4.17
CA TYR A 192 -0.17 -6.80 4.32
C TYR A 192 -0.57 -6.34 5.75
N PRO A 193 0.30 -5.66 6.50
CA PRO A 193 -0.03 -5.20 7.85
C PRO A 193 -1.13 -4.15 7.81
N LEU A 194 -1.91 -4.04 8.89
CA LEU A 194 -2.88 -2.94 9.02
C LEU A 194 -2.11 -1.61 9.03
N PRO A 195 -2.32 -0.72 8.05
CA PRO A 195 -1.57 0.53 7.98
C PRO A 195 -2.16 1.57 8.93
N GLU A 196 -1.35 2.57 9.27
CA GLU A 196 -1.83 3.80 9.87
C GLU A 196 -1.92 4.87 8.78
N LEU A 197 -3.03 5.62 8.76
CA LEU A 197 -3.22 6.74 7.86
C LEU A 197 -2.45 7.96 8.38
N ASP A 198 -1.56 8.52 7.57
CA ASP A 198 -0.93 9.81 7.87
C ASP A 198 -1.91 10.96 7.58
N GLY A 199 -2.65 11.35 8.62
CA GLY A 199 -3.62 12.45 8.56
C GLY A 199 -3.02 13.79 8.15
N SER A 200 -1.71 14.02 8.33
CA SER A 200 -1.07 15.29 7.93
C SER A 200 -1.02 15.49 6.41
N LYS A 201 -1.27 14.44 5.63
CA LYS A 201 -1.28 14.48 4.16
C LYS A 201 -2.65 14.76 3.58
N VAL A 202 -3.68 14.88 4.42
CA VAL A 202 -5.08 15.04 4.01
C VAL A 202 -5.63 16.25 4.75
N VAL A 203 -6.30 17.14 4.03
CA VAL A 203 -6.98 18.28 4.66
C VAL A 203 -8.48 17.99 4.66
N ALA A 204 -9.11 18.07 5.83
CA ALA A 204 -10.54 17.85 5.95
C ALA A 204 -11.33 19.04 5.37
N PHE A 205 -12.59 18.81 4.98
CA PHE A 205 -13.44 19.86 4.42
C PHE A 205 -13.61 21.07 5.37
N GLU A 206 -13.79 20.82 6.67
CA GLU A 206 -13.94 21.91 7.63
C GLU A 206 -12.65 22.73 7.79
N GLU A 207 -11.48 22.08 7.77
CA GLU A 207 -10.18 22.78 7.79
C GLU A 207 -9.98 23.60 6.51
N MET A 208 -10.38 23.06 5.34
CA MET A 208 -10.31 23.79 4.07
C MET A 208 -11.19 25.04 4.07
N LYS A 209 -12.38 25.00 4.68
CA LYS A 209 -13.30 26.14 4.74
C LYS A 209 -12.71 27.33 5.51
N ASP A 210 -11.89 27.08 6.52
CA ASP A 210 -11.25 28.14 7.31
C ASP A 210 -10.06 28.80 6.57
N LEU A 211 -9.60 28.21 5.45
CA LEU A 211 -8.47 28.70 4.65
C LEU A 211 -8.86 29.56 3.45
N VAL A 212 -10.13 29.55 3.02
CA VAL A 212 -10.61 30.18 1.76
C VAL A 212 -11.68 31.24 1.96
#